data_AF-A0A8B8YL85-F1
#
_entry.id   AF-A0A8B8YL85-F1
#
_cell.length_a   1.000
_cell.length_b   1.000
_cell.length_c   1.000
_cell.angle_alpha   90.00
_cell.angle_beta   90.00
_cell.angle_gamma   90.00
#
_symmetry.space_group_name_H-M   'P 1'
#
loop_
_entity.id
_entity.type
_entity.pdbx_description
1 polymer ?
#
loop_
_entity_poly.entity_id
_entity_poly.type
_entity_poly.pdbx_seq_one_letter_code
_entity_poly.pdbx_strand_id
1 'polypeptide(L)'
;MEPQRPRQRAGLGLARKGGCSQRPRIRNPVEWLDRQTFSFHFRNLSFANGRNCSYLCYQVERLKHCSPDPSDWGVFQNRVYPETPCHAELCFLSWFCAKKLSPYEQYHITWFLSWSPCLSCAEQVAAFLKENRNVRLSIFAARLYYFWKPECQHGLRLLHHQRAWVRLMSLGEFKYCWKNFVYNQGMPFKPWKKLRKNYQFLAAKLQEILGNTMNLLKKKVFQQQFGNQHRVPLARYRRKTYLCYQLKQLDGFTLDKGCFRNKKQRHAEIRFIDKITSLNLDPNQSYKIICYVTWSPCPTCARELVDFINGQDHLSLQIFASRLYFHWVKLFQRGLQQLQAAQVSVAVMTRSEFEDCWEEFVDNQGMPFESWDKLEQYSESISRRLRKILLPLNWNNLEDSFRDLRLGSPSPSSLRSDSR
;
A
#
# COMPACT_ATOMS: atom_id res chain seq x y z
N MET A 1 2.62 39.88 47.72
CA MET A 1 4.07 39.75 47.74
C MET A 1 4.49 38.87 46.59
N GLU A 2 5.14 39.52 45.62
CA GLU A 2 6.27 39.08 44.79
C GLU A 2 6.36 37.67 44.16
N PRO A 3 7.07 37.58 43.00
CA PRO A 3 6.59 36.87 41.82
C PRO A 3 7.49 35.70 41.43
N GLN A 4 6.97 34.83 40.58
CA GLN A 4 7.77 33.85 39.84
C GLN A 4 8.59 34.51 38.72
N ARG A 5 9.87 34.14 38.62
CA ARG A 5 10.67 33.76 37.42
C ARG A 5 12.18 33.82 37.76
N PRO A 6 13.10 33.33 36.91
CA PRO A 6 13.23 32.01 36.27
C PRO A 6 14.71 31.48 36.38
N ARG A 7 15.02 30.25 35.95
CA ARG A 7 16.34 29.80 35.37
C ARG A 7 16.30 28.28 35.17
N GLN A 8 16.32 27.80 33.92
CA GLN A 8 17.48 27.50 33.04
C GLN A 8 18.17 26.15 33.31
N ARG A 9 18.42 25.47 32.18
CA ARG A 9 18.94 24.11 31.94
C ARG A 9 20.30 23.79 32.57
N ALA A 10 20.43 22.54 33.03
CA ALA A 10 21.55 21.61 32.81
C ALA A 10 20.98 20.20 33.15
N GLY A 11 21.35 19.06 32.60
CA GLY A 11 22.37 18.58 31.68
C GLY A 11 22.14 17.05 31.58
N LEU A 12 22.67 16.42 30.54
CA LEU A 12 22.58 14.98 30.30
C LEU A 12 23.03 14.15 31.51
N GLY A 13 22.20 13.19 31.93
CA GLY A 13 22.52 12.18 32.91
C GLY A 13 21.72 10.91 32.66
N LEU A 14 22.39 9.89 32.12
CA LEU A 14 21.87 8.52 32.00
C LEU A 14 21.52 7.99 33.39
N ALA A 15 20.23 7.74 33.64
CA ALA A 15 19.77 7.00 34.81
C ALA A 15 18.84 5.86 34.38
N ARG A 16 19.39 4.65 34.44
CA ARG A 16 18.65 3.37 34.39
C ARG A 16 17.73 3.26 35.60
N LYS A 17 16.54 2.69 35.33
CA LYS A 17 15.65 1.93 36.23
C LYS A 17 15.02 2.64 37.44
N GLY A 18 13.69 2.63 37.44
CA GLY A 18 12.88 2.53 38.67
C GLY A 18 11.69 3.48 38.68
N GLY A 19 10.49 2.98 38.35
CA GLY A 19 9.27 3.78 38.40
C GLY A 19 8.00 3.01 38.02
N CYS A 20 7.61 2.08 38.89
CA CYS A 20 6.29 1.48 39.08
C CYS A 20 5.25 1.56 37.92
N SER A 21 5.05 0.45 37.23
CA SER A 21 3.75 0.08 36.67
C SER A 21 3.54 -1.37 37.03
N GLN A 22 2.60 -1.65 37.93
CA GLN A 22 2.35 -3.01 38.43
C GLN A 22 2.19 -3.97 37.25
N ARG A 23 2.97 -5.06 37.24
CA ARG A 23 2.79 -6.13 36.25
C ARG A 23 1.38 -6.71 36.43
N PRO A 24 0.50 -6.68 35.41
CA PRO A 24 -0.85 -7.19 35.58
C PRO A 24 -0.80 -8.67 35.99
N ARG A 25 -1.61 -9.07 36.98
CA ARG A 25 -1.73 -10.48 37.41
C ARG A 25 -1.93 -11.38 36.19
N ILE A 26 -1.01 -12.30 35.95
CA ILE A 26 -1.02 -13.24 34.81
C ILE A 26 -2.30 -14.07 34.90
N ARG A 27 -3.16 -13.98 33.87
CA ARG A 27 -4.41 -14.76 33.81
C ARG A 27 -4.13 -16.07 33.07
N ASN A 28 -4.69 -17.17 33.57
CA ASN A 28 -4.70 -18.42 32.83
C ASN A 28 -5.82 -18.41 31.79
N PRO A 29 -5.62 -19.05 30.63
CA PRO A 29 -6.65 -19.20 29.61
C PRO A 29 -7.83 -20.02 30.14
N VAL A 30 -9.03 -19.76 29.61
CA VAL A 30 -10.18 -20.64 29.77
C VAL A 30 -10.14 -21.70 28.67
N GLU A 31 -10.58 -22.91 28.97
CA GLU A 31 -10.55 -24.02 28.02
C GLU A 31 -11.56 -23.83 26.89
N TRP A 32 -12.85 -23.61 27.20
CA TRP A 32 -13.90 -23.45 26.18
C TRP A 32 -14.79 -22.23 26.38
N LEU A 33 -15.36 -21.77 25.26
CA LEU A 33 -16.49 -20.84 25.22
C LEU A 33 -17.81 -21.61 25.24
N ASP A 34 -18.84 -21.01 25.84
CA ASP A 34 -20.20 -21.48 25.64
C ASP A 34 -20.73 -21.12 24.24
N ARG A 35 -21.73 -21.87 23.78
CA ARG A 35 -22.32 -21.75 22.44
C ARG A 35 -22.94 -20.38 22.19
N GLN A 36 -23.54 -19.77 23.21
CA GLN A 36 -24.23 -18.49 23.08
C GLN A 36 -23.22 -17.35 22.98
N THR A 37 -22.17 -17.37 23.79
CA THR A 37 -21.05 -16.43 23.75
C THR A 37 -20.36 -16.47 22.40
N PHE A 38 -20.02 -17.66 21.88
CA PHE A 38 -19.43 -17.75 20.54
C PHE A 38 -20.38 -17.18 19.47
N SER A 39 -21.63 -17.63 19.46
CA SER A 39 -22.63 -17.21 18.47
C SER A 39 -22.92 -15.70 18.52
N PHE A 40 -22.81 -15.08 19.69
CA PHE A 40 -23.02 -13.65 19.86
C PHE A 40 -21.77 -12.85 19.49
N HIS A 41 -20.60 -13.19 20.06
CA HIS A 41 -19.37 -12.40 19.93
C HIS A 41 -18.61 -12.64 18.64
N PHE A 42 -18.61 -13.85 18.06
CA PHE A 42 -17.89 -14.12 16.80
C PHE A 42 -18.74 -13.87 15.55
N ARG A 43 -20.00 -13.45 15.71
CA ARG A 43 -20.85 -13.11 14.56
C ARG A 43 -20.26 -11.95 13.74
N ASN A 44 -19.92 -12.20 12.47
CA ASN A 44 -19.25 -11.25 11.58
C ASN A 44 -20.17 -10.17 11.01
N LEU A 45 -20.90 -9.45 11.87
CA LEU A 45 -21.74 -8.33 11.43
C LEU A 45 -20.87 -7.18 10.90
N SER A 46 -21.31 -6.52 9.82
CA SER A 46 -20.63 -5.33 9.29
C SER A 46 -20.58 -4.17 10.29
N PHE A 47 -21.66 -4.01 11.05
CA PHE A 47 -21.77 -3.09 12.18
C PHE A 47 -22.40 -3.85 13.34
N ALA A 48 -21.78 -3.77 14.51
CA ALA A 48 -22.22 -4.52 15.68
C ALA A 48 -22.26 -3.60 16.90
N ASN A 49 -23.44 -3.43 17.49
CA ASN A 49 -23.64 -2.69 18.72
C ASN A 49 -23.78 -3.66 19.91
N GLY A 50 -23.49 -3.17 21.13
CA GLY A 50 -23.70 -3.90 22.38
C GLY A 50 -22.73 -5.07 22.63
N ARG A 51 -21.56 -5.09 21.98
CA ARG A 51 -20.54 -6.15 22.14
C ARG A 51 -19.30 -5.59 22.82
N ASN A 52 -19.39 -5.41 24.14
CA ASN A 52 -18.35 -4.76 24.95
C ASN A 52 -17.21 -5.71 25.36
N CYS A 53 -17.33 -7.01 25.05
CA CYS A 53 -16.30 -8.00 25.31
C CYS A 53 -15.56 -8.40 24.03
N SER A 54 -14.23 -8.48 24.11
CA SER A 54 -13.36 -9.10 23.12
C SER A 54 -12.85 -10.46 23.63
N TYR A 55 -12.95 -11.45 22.75
CA TYR A 55 -12.46 -12.81 22.94
C TYR A 55 -11.35 -13.11 21.93
N LEU A 56 -10.34 -13.83 22.40
CA LEU A 56 -9.18 -14.31 21.65
C LEU A 56 -9.04 -15.81 21.93
N CYS A 57 -9.37 -16.64 20.94
CA CYS A 57 -9.02 -18.06 20.98
C CYS A 57 -7.65 -18.22 20.33
N TYR A 58 -6.73 -18.95 20.96
CA TYR A 58 -5.39 -19.14 20.42
C TYR A 58 -5.03 -20.62 20.27
N GLN A 59 -4.10 -20.85 19.36
CA GLN A 59 -3.36 -22.10 19.21
C GLN A 59 -1.87 -21.76 19.09
N VAL A 60 -1.02 -22.43 19.84
CA VAL A 60 0.44 -22.31 19.77
C VAL A 60 1.02 -23.65 19.34
N GLU A 61 1.65 -23.64 18.17
CA GLU A 61 2.39 -24.77 17.62
C GLU A 61 3.89 -24.55 17.84
N ARG A 62 4.58 -25.57 18.33
CA ARG A 62 6.03 -25.55 18.58
C ARG A 62 6.74 -26.39 17.54
N LEU A 63 7.75 -25.84 16.90
CA LEU A 63 8.62 -26.56 15.97
C LEU A 63 9.88 -26.97 16.71
N LYS A 64 9.88 -28.17 17.31
CA LYS A 64 11.09 -28.85 17.79
C LYS A 64 11.64 -29.75 16.70
N HIS A 65 12.97 -29.96 16.72
CA HIS A 65 13.66 -30.83 15.76
C HIS A 65 13.33 -32.32 15.87
N CYS A 66 12.52 -32.78 16.82
CA CYS A 66 11.99 -34.15 16.87
C CYS A 66 10.61 -34.13 17.57
N SER A 67 9.60 -34.70 16.90
CA SER A 67 8.22 -34.95 17.37
C SER A 67 7.23 -33.76 17.40
N PRO A 68 5.96 -33.96 16.97
CA PRO A 68 4.90 -32.96 17.15
C PRO A 68 4.44 -32.91 18.62
N ASP A 69 4.86 -31.88 19.34
CA ASP A 69 4.40 -31.56 20.71
C ASP A 69 2.88 -31.23 20.69
N PRO A 70 2.12 -31.46 21.77
CA PRO A 70 0.72 -31.05 21.85
C PRO A 70 0.62 -29.53 21.70
N SER A 71 -0.21 -29.05 20.76
CA SER A 71 -0.46 -27.62 20.60
C SER A 71 -1.10 -27.06 21.88
N ASP A 72 -0.54 -25.99 22.45
CA ASP A 72 -1.19 -25.28 23.56
C ASP A 72 -2.36 -24.48 22.98
N TRP A 73 -3.56 -24.61 23.54
CA TRP A 73 -4.75 -23.90 23.09
C TRP A 73 -5.58 -23.38 24.26
N GLY A 74 -6.41 -22.38 24.00
CA GLY A 74 -7.29 -21.81 25.01
C GLY A 74 -7.89 -20.47 24.58
N VAL A 75 -8.57 -19.83 25.53
CA VAL A 75 -9.33 -18.60 25.26
C VAL A 75 -9.04 -17.52 26.31
N PHE A 76 -8.75 -16.32 25.82
CA PHE A 76 -8.65 -15.10 26.61
C PHE A 76 -9.85 -14.19 26.36
N GLN A 77 -10.29 -13.52 27.43
CA GLN A 77 -11.31 -12.48 27.40
C GLN A 77 -10.75 -11.18 28.00
N ASN A 78 -11.12 -10.04 27.42
CA ASN A 78 -10.75 -8.72 27.95
C ASN A 78 -11.31 -8.48 29.38
N ARG A 79 -10.58 -7.69 30.17
CA ARG A 79 -11.02 -7.20 31.48
C ARG A 79 -11.79 -5.89 31.32
N VAL A 80 -12.96 -5.81 31.93
CA VAL A 80 -13.80 -4.60 31.90
C VAL A 80 -13.65 -3.76 33.19
N TYR A 81 -13.42 -4.34 34.39
CA TYR A 81 -13.16 -3.63 35.68
C TYR A 81 -12.49 -4.55 36.76
N PRO A 82 -11.86 -4.03 37.86
CA PRO A 82 -11.88 -2.64 38.38
C PRO A 82 -10.58 -1.82 38.47
N GLU A 83 -9.35 -2.32 38.26
CA GLU A 83 -8.16 -1.45 38.48
C GLU A 83 -7.34 -1.14 37.23
N THR A 84 -7.31 -2.02 36.22
CA THR A 84 -6.71 -1.74 34.91
C THR A 84 -7.42 -2.54 33.81
N PRO A 85 -8.12 -1.88 32.87
CA PRO A 85 -8.65 -2.53 31.68
C PRO A 85 -7.52 -3.19 30.89
N CYS A 86 -7.67 -4.45 30.52
CA CYS A 86 -6.67 -5.19 29.76
C CYS A 86 -7.34 -5.96 28.63
N HIS A 87 -6.88 -5.73 27.40
CA HIS A 87 -7.40 -6.40 26.23
C HIS A 87 -6.93 -7.86 26.15
N ALA A 88 -7.67 -8.70 25.45
CA ALA A 88 -7.41 -10.14 25.37
C ALA A 88 -6.02 -10.43 24.75
N GLU A 89 -5.59 -9.61 23.80
CA GLU A 89 -4.28 -9.64 23.14
C GLU A 89 -3.13 -9.47 24.14
N LEU A 90 -3.25 -8.46 25.02
CA LEU A 90 -2.23 -8.17 26.03
C LEU A 90 -2.25 -9.19 27.17
N CYS A 91 -3.43 -9.71 27.52
CA CYS A 91 -3.55 -10.85 28.43
C CYS A 91 -2.79 -12.07 27.90
N PHE A 92 -2.98 -12.39 26.61
CA PHE A 92 -2.25 -13.47 25.95
C PHE A 92 -0.75 -13.22 25.97
N LEU A 93 -0.28 -12.04 25.54
CA LEU A 93 1.16 -11.74 25.49
C LEU A 93 1.81 -11.85 26.87
N SER A 94 1.17 -11.29 27.91
CA SER A 94 1.68 -11.38 29.28
C SER A 94 1.80 -12.83 29.75
N TRP A 95 0.79 -13.66 29.48
CA TRP A 95 0.83 -15.08 29.80
C TRP A 95 1.89 -15.83 28.99
N PHE A 96 1.96 -15.60 27.68
CA PHE A 96 2.87 -16.29 26.78
C PHE A 96 4.33 -15.98 27.13
N CYS A 97 4.68 -14.70 27.33
CA CYS A 97 6.02 -14.28 27.73
C CYS A 97 6.41 -14.85 29.11
N ALA A 98 5.48 -14.92 30.05
CA ALA A 98 5.80 -15.35 31.41
C ALA A 98 5.86 -16.88 31.59
N LYS A 99 5.15 -17.65 30.75
CA LYS A 99 4.92 -19.08 30.99
C LYS A 99 5.40 -20.00 29.87
N LYS A 100 5.57 -19.50 28.65
CA LYS A 100 5.71 -20.35 27.47
C LYS A 100 6.88 -19.98 26.56
N LEU A 101 7.18 -18.69 26.40
CA LEU A 101 8.20 -18.21 25.48
C LEU A 101 9.61 -18.67 25.89
N SER A 102 10.28 -19.39 25.00
CA SER A 102 11.69 -19.76 25.08
C SER A 102 12.46 -19.21 23.88
N PRO A 103 13.67 -18.66 24.04
CA PRO A 103 14.50 -18.19 22.91
C PRO A 103 14.94 -19.30 21.95
N TYR A 104 14.93 -20.56 22.39
CA TYR A 104 15.48 -21.70 21.65
C TYR A 104 14.44 -22.46 20.82
N GLU A 105 13.15 -22.13 20.95
CA GLU A 105 12.06 -22.77 20.23
C GLU A 105 11.48 -21.83 19.17
N GLN A 106 11.00 -22.40 18.06
CA GLN A 106 10.20 -21.66 17.09
C GLN A 106 8.71 -21.87 17.34
N TYR A 107 7.96 -20.77 17.29
CA TYR A 107 6.52 -20.78 17.54
C TYR A 107 5.73 -20.31 16.34
N HIS A 108 4.67 -21.04 16.00
CA HIS A 108 3.59 -20.54 15.18
C HIS A 108 2.35 -20.32 16.04
N ILE A 109 1.95 -19.07 16.18
CA ILE A 109 0.81 -18.66 16.98
C ILE A 109 -0.33 -18.31 16.04
N THR A 110 -1.50 -18.91 16.25
CA THR A 110 -2.73 -18.57 15.54
C THR A 110 -3.74 -18.00 16.51
N TRP A 111 -4.24 -16.79 16.23
CA TRP A 111 -5.29 -16.12 16.98
C TRP A 111 -6.58 -16.05 16.17
N PHE A 112 -7.69 -16.37 16.83
CA PHE A 112 -9.04 -16.16 16.35
C PHE A 112 -9.73 -15.13 17.25
N LEU A 113 -9.91 -13.94 16.72
CA LEU A 113 -10.40 -12.79 17.48
C LEU A 113 -11.85 -12.47 17.13
N SER A 114 -12.66 -12.15 18.13
CA SER A 114 -14.00 -11.59 17.93
C SER A 114 -14.01 -10.19 17.29
N TRP A 115 -12.94 -9.41 17.50
CA TRP A 115 -12.70 -8.07 16.94
C TRP A 115 -11.21 -7.96 16.58
N SER A 116 -10.87 -7.28 15.48
CA SER A 116 -9.47 -6.99 15.19
C SER A 116 -8.85 -6.13 16.30
N PRO A 117 -7.52 -6.20 16.51
CA PRO A 117 -6.86 -5.42 17.55
C PRO A 117 -7.06 -3.91 17.40
N CYS A 118 -7.11 -3.20 18.53
CA CYS A 118 -7.03 -1.74 18.54
C CYS A 118 -5.58 -1.26 18.29
N LEU A 119 -5.38 0.05 18.09
CA LEU A 119 -4.05 0.63 17.84
C LEU A 119 -3.02 0.23 18.91
N SER A 120 -3.31 0.50 20.19
CA SER A 120 -2.35 0.22 21.28
C SER A 120 -1.99 -1.27 21.40
N CYS A 121 -2.95 -2.17 21.16
CA CYS A 121 -2.68 -3.60 21.13
C CYS A 121 -1.85 -3.99 19.91
N ALA A 122 -2.16 -3.44 18.74
CA ALA A 122 -1.41 -3.69 17.52
C ALA A 122 0.05 -3.23 17.64
N GLU A 123 0.30 -2.07 18.25
CA GLU A 123 1.67 -1.57 18.51
C GLU A 123 2.45 -2.47 19.44
N GLN A 124 1.84 -2.90 20.56
CA GLN A 124 2.50 -3.81 21.51
C GLN A 124 2.78 -5.19 20.91
N VAL A 125 1.84 -5.73 20.12
CA VAL A 125 2.04 -6.99 19.40
C VAL A 125 3.12 -6.85 18.33
N ALA A 126 3.15 -5.73 17.61
CA ALA A 126 4.20 -5.44 16.63
C ALA A 126 5.58 -5.33 17.27
N ALA A 127 5.70 -4.64 18.41
CA ALA A 127 6.93 -4.56 19.18
C ALA A 127 7.38 -5.95 19.65
N PHE A 128 6.46 -6.75 20.19
CA PHE A 128 6.73 -8.13 20.59
C PHE A 128 7.26 -8.98 19.43
N LEU A 129 6.66 -8.91 18.24
CA LEU A 129 7.13 -9.65 17.06
C LEU A 129 8.51 -9.17 16.56
N LYS A 130 8.79 -7.87 16.69
CA LYS A 130 10.10 -7.30 16.33
C LYS A 130 11.20 -7.81 17.24
N GLU A 131 10.92 -7.93 18.54
CA GLU A 131 11.85 -8.45 19.55
C GLU A 131 12.04 -9.96 19.45
N ASN A 132 10.98 -10.71 19.10
CA ASN A 132 10.96 -12.17 19.13
C ASN A 132 10.86 -12.76 17.72
N ARG A 133 12.00 -12.80 17.00
CA ARG A 133 12.07 -13.31 15.62
C ARG A 133 11.75 -14.79 15.47
N ASN A 134 11.76 -15.55 16.57
CA ASN A 134 11.39 -16.96 16.64
C ASN A 134 9.86 -17.18 16.68
N VAL A 135 9.05 -16.13 16.65
CA VAL A 135 7.59 -16.19 16.69
C VAL A 135 6.99 -15.74 15.36
N ARG A 136 6.12 -16.58 14.79
CA ARG A 136 5.25 -16.23 13.66
C ARG A 136 3.80 -16.12 14.16
N LEU A 137 3.10 -15.08 13.73
CA LEU A 137 1.73 -14.81 14.18
C LEU A 137 0.74 -14.74 13.02
N SER A 138 -0.32 -15.53 13.12
CA SER A 138 -1.50 -15.52 12.24
C SER A 138 -2.71 -15.01 13.01
N ILE A 139 -3.32 -13.92 12.56
CA ILE A 139 -4.50 -13.30 13.18
C ILE A 139 -5.69 -13.45 12.23
N PHE A 140 -6.73 -14.10 12.71
CA PHE A 140 -8.03 -14.20 12.05
C PHE A 140 -9.08 -13.45 12.87
N ALA A 141 -9.54 -12.31 12.37
CA ALA A 141 -10.58 -11.52 13.03
C ALA A 141 -11.97 -11.85 12.47
N ALA A 142 -12.99 -11.96 13.34
CA ALA A 142 -14.37 -12.09 12.92
C ALA A 142 -14.94 -10.76 12.40
N ARG A 143 -14.48 -9.65 12.96
CA ARG A 143 -14.90 -8.27 12.62
C ARG A 143 -13.71 -7.32 12.70
N LEU A 144 -13.79 -6.21 11.97
CA LEU A 144 -12.80 -5.15 12.08
C LEU A 144 -13.26 -4.09 13.09
N TYR A 145 -12.42 -3.80 14.07
CA TYR A 145 -12.67 -2.79 15.09
C TYR A 145 -12.40 -1.39 14.54
N TYR A 146 -13.42 -0.52 14.57
CA TYR A 146 -13.36 0.88 14.12
C TYR A 146 -12.55 1.09 12.82
N PHE A 147 -12.78 0.24 11.82
CA PHE A 147 -12.02 0.27 10.57
C PHE A 147 -12.16 1.56 9.76
N TRP A 148 -13.13 2.40 10.08
CA TRP A 148 -13.31 3.74 9.51
C TRP A 148 -12.37 4.79 10.15
N LYS A 149 -11.76 4.50 11.30
CA LYS A 149 -10.80 5.39 11.97
C LYS A 149 -9.37 5.17 11.45
N PRO A 150 -8.67 6.21 10.95
CA PRO A 150 -7.32 6.08 10.40
C PRO A 150 -6.30 5.44 11.34
N GLU A 151 -6.44 5.67 12.65
CA GLU A 151 -5.55 5.16 13.69
C GLU A 151 -5.64 3.63 13.80
N CYS A 152 -6.86 3.09 13.76
CA CYS A 152 -7.08 1.64 13.80
C CYS A 152 -6.59 0.98 12.50
N GLN A 153 -6.72 1.66 11.37
CA GLN A 153 -6.13 1.19 10.11
C GLN A 153 -4.60 1.15 10.16
N HIS A 154 -3.97 2.15 10.80
CA HIS A 154 -2.53 2.20 10.99
C HIS A 154 -2.04 1.02 11.84
N GLY A 155 -2.70 0.72 12.96
CA GLY A 155 -2.36 -0.45 13.78
C GLY A 155 -2.38 -1.78 12.99
N LEU A 156 -3.40 -1.99 12.16
CA LEU A 156 -3.48 -3.18 11.31
C LEU A 156 -2.36 -3.25 10.26
N ARG A 157 -2.00 -2.11 9.66
CA ARG A 157 -0.84 -2.03 8.74
C ARG A 157 0.47 -2.34 9.46
N LEU A 158 0.65 -1.81 10.66
CA LEU A 158 1.87 -2.05 11.47
C LEU A 158 2.07 -3.54 11.73
N LEU A 159 1.01 -4.26 12.11
CA LEU A 159 1.06 -5.73 12.29
C LEU A 159 1.46 -6.43 11.00
N HIS A 160 0.89 -6.02 9.86
CA HIS A 160 1.23 -6.59 8.57
C HIS A 160 2.70 -6.35 8.18
N HIS A 161 3.24 -5.16 8.45
CA HIS A 161 4.65 -4.83 8.24
C HIS A 161 5.59 -5.68 9.11
N GLN A 162 5.18 -6.04 10.34
CA GLN A 162 5.91 -6.98 11.20
C GLN A 162 5.68 -8.45 10.81
N ARG A 163 5.31 -8.72 9.56
CA ARG A 163 5.09 -10.05 8.98
C ARG A 163 4.00 -10.88 9.68
N ALA A 164 3.12 -10.25 10.46
CA ALA A 164 1.93 -10.92 10.98
C ALA A 164 0.90 -11.12 9.87
N TRP A 165 0.32 -12.31 9.79
CA TRP A 165 -0.71 -12.62 8.81
C TRP A 165 -2.07 -12.17 9.33
N VAL A 166 -2.56 -11.01 8.89
CA VAL A 166 -3.87 -10.48 9.31
C VAL A 166 -4.93 -10.84 8.27
N ARG A 167 -5.94 -11.61 8.65
CA ARG A 167 -7.05 -12.08 7.79
C ARG A 167 -8.40 -12.00 8.50
N LEU A 168 -9.49 -12.10 7.73
CA LEU A 168 -10.83 -12.30 8.29
C LEU A 168 -11.13 -13.79 8.42
N MET A 169 -11.91 -14.16 9.42
CA MET A 169 -12.43 -15.52 9.56
C MET A 169 -13.42 -15.82 8.43
N SER A 170 -13.10 -16.83 7.61
CA SER A 170 -14.01 -17.39 6.63
C SER A 170 -14.91 -18.46 7.28
N LEU A 171 -15.75 -19.11 6.49
CA LEU A 171 -16.56 -20.24 6.96
C LEU A 171 -15.67 -21.37 7.54
N GLY A 172 -14.47 -21.57 7.01
CA GLY A 172 -13.52 -22.57 7.47
C GLY A 172 -13.07 -22.29 8.90
N GLU A 173 -12.59 -21.08 9.17
CA GLU A 173 -12.14 -20.66 10.50
C GLU A 173 -13.29 -20.65 11.52
N PHE A 174 -14.51 -20.26 11.13
CA PHE A 174 -15.66 -20.36 12.05
C PHE A 174 -15.98 -21.80 12.44
N LYS A 175 -15.94 -22.74 11.48
CA LYS A 175 -16.13 -24.17 11.76
C LYS A 175 -15.00 -24.72 12.64
N TYR A 176 -13.76 -24.33 12.36
CA TYR A 176 -12.60 -24.69 13.16
C TYR A 176 -12.75 -24.21 14.60
N CYS A 177 -13.10 -22.93 14.80
CA CYS A 177 -13.26 -22.40 16.15
C CYS A 177 -14.41 -23.05 16.90
N TRP A 178 -15.52 -23.31 16.22
CA TRP A 178 -16.66 -24.02 16.81
C TRP A 178 -16.27 -25.43 17.28
N LYS A 179 -15.43 -26.14 16.51
CA LYS A 179 -14.99 -27.49 16.84
C LYS A 179 -14.04 -27.51 18.05
N ASN A 180 -13.09 -26.58 18.10
CA ASN A 180 -11.95 -26.66 19.03
C ASN A 180 -12.08 -25.75 20.27
N PHE A 181 -12.80 -24.62 20.18
CA PHE A 181 -12.87 -23.62 21.26
C PHE A 181 -14.27 -23.44 21.85
N VAL A 182 -15.27 -24.19 21.39
CA VAL A 182 -16.65 -24.09 21.87
C VAL A 182 -17.08 -25.43 22.42
N TYR A 183 -17.65 -25.41 23.62
CA TYR A 183 -18.32 -26.57 24.20
C TYR A 183 -19.63 -26.82 23.44
N ASN A 184 -19.53 -27.57 22.34
CA ASN A 184 -20.59 -27.72 21.35
C ASN A 184 -21.47 -28.98 21.52
N GLN A 185 -21.11 -29.88 22.45
CA GLN A 185 -21.84 -31.13 22.73
C GLN A 185 -22.09 -31.99 21.46
N GLY A 186 -21.15 -31.98 20.51
CA GLY A 186 -21.28 -32.71 19.24
C GLY A 186 -22.17 -32.03 18.20
N MET A 187 -22.76 -30.87 18.50
CA MET A 187 -23.61 -30.14 17.56
C MET A 187 -22.76 -29.47 16.46
N PRO A 188 -23.16 -29.58 15.17
CA PRO A 188 -22.42 -28.94 14.09
C PRO A 188 -22.59 -27.42 14.11
N PHE A 189 -21.59 -26.70 13.61
CA PHE A 189 -21.66 -25.26 13.42
C PHE A 189 -22.76 -24.90 12.42
N LYS A 190 -23.70 -24.03 12.83
CA LYS A 190 -24.76 -23.50 11.98
C LYS A 190 -24.39 -22.07 11.52
N PRO A 191 -24.08 -21.84 10.24
CA PRO A 191 -23.78 -20.49 9.73
C PRO A 191 -24.98 -19.55 9.90
N TRP A 192 -24.74 -18.32 10.36
CA TRP A 192 -25.78 -17.30 10.43
C TRP A 192 -26.07 -16.65 9.06
N LYS A 193 -27.25 -16.03 8.94
CA LYS A 193 -27.65 -15.27 7.75
C LYS A 193 -26.59 -14.22 7.39
N LYS A 194 -26.26 -14.12 6.09
CA LYS A 194 -25.29 -13.17 5.51
C LYS A 194 -23.81 -13.39 5.89
N LEU A 195 -23.42 -14.50 6.52
CA LEU A 195 -22.02 -14.77 6.89
C LEU A 195 -21.05 -14.54 5.72
N ARG A 196 -21.31 -15.15 4.56
CA ARG A 196 -20.47 -15.02 3.36
C ARG A 196 -20.44 -13.60 2.80
N LYS A 197 -21.60 -12.92 2.75
CA LYS A 197 -21.71 -11.55 2.25
C LYS A 197 -20.94 -10.56 3.14
N ASN A 198 -21.02 -10.74 4.45
CA ASN A 198 -20.28 -9.92 5.40
C ASN A 198 -18.78 -10.22 5.35
N TYR A 199 -18.39 -11.49 5.20
CA TYR A 199 -16.99 -11.86 4.99
C TYR A 199 -16.42 -11.16 3.76
N GLN A 200 -17.11 -11.21 2.61
CA GLN A 200 -16.66 -10.53 1.39
C GLN A 200 -16.49 -9.03 1.59
N PHE A 201 -17.45 -8.37 2.26
CA PHE A 201 -17.36 -6.95 2.57
C PHE A 201 -16.18 -6.62 3.50
N LEU A 202 -16.04 -7.34 4.61
CA LEU A 202 -14.98 -7.10 5.60
C LEU A 202 -13.59 -7.46 5.05
N ALA A 203 -13.49 -8.52 4.24
CA ALA A 203 -12.25 -8.91 3.57
C ALA A 203 -11.82 -7.83 2.57
N ALA A 204 -12.75 -7.32 1.75
CA ALA A 204 -12.45 -6.20 0.85
C ALA A 204 -12.02 -4.94 1.62
N LYS A 205 -12.63 -4.66 2.78
CA LYS A 205 -12.24 -3.54 3.63
C LYS A 205 -10.88 -3.74 4.28
N LEU A 206 -10.56 -4.94 4.77
CA LEU A 206 -9.23 -5.23 5.30
C LEU A 206 -8.18 -5.12 4.18
N GLN A 207 -8.48 -5.62 2.99
CA GLN A 207 -7.62 -5.45 1.81
C GLN A 207 -7.43 -3.97 1.45
N GLU A 208 -8.44 -3.12 1.58
CA GLU A 208 -8.28 -1.66 1.40
C GLU A 208 -7.35 -1.06 2.47
N ILE A 209 -7.48 -1.50 3.72
CA ILE A 209 -6.70 -1.01 4.87
C ILE A 209 -5.22 -1.41 4.78
N LEU A 210 -4.98 -2.70 4.49
CA LEU A 210 -3.65 -3.27 4.30
C LEU A 210 -3.06 -2.86 2.94
N GLY A 211 -3.91 -2.71 1.93
CA GLY A 211 -3.60 -2.34 0.54
C GLY A 211 -3.30 -0.85 0.32
N ASN A 212 -3.20 -0.06 1.39
CA ASN A 212 -2.37 1.16 1.34
C ASN A 212 -0.87 0.86 1.22
N THR A 213 -0.51 -0.44 1.17
CA THR A 213 0.77 -0.96 0.70
C THR A 213 0.58 -1.95 -0.48
N MET A 214 -0.39 -1.74 -1.38
CA MET A 214 -0.47 -2.23 -2.79
C MET A 214 -1.91 -2.49 -3.24
N ASN A 215 -2.58 -1.47 -3.79
CA ASN A 215 -3.71 -1.71 -4.69
C ASN A 215 -3.16 -2.08 -6.07
N LEU A 216 -2.77 -3.34 -6.24
CA LEU A 216 -2.39 -3.87 -7.54
C LEU A 216 -3.52 -3.62 -8.54
N LEU A 217 -3.17 -3.06 -9.69
CA LEU A 217 -4.07 -2.84 -10.80
C LEU A 217 -4.53 -4.20 -11.33
N LYS A 218 -5.82 -4.32 -11.66
CA LYS A 218 -6.30 -5.48 -12.41
C LYS A 218 -5.63 -5.48 -13.79
N LYS A 219 -5.24 -6.66 -14.31
CA LYS A 219 -4.67 -6.84 -15.66
C LYS A 219 -5.38 -6.01 -16.73
N LYS A 220 -6.71 -6.12 -16.80
CA LYS A 220 -7.57 -5.38 -17.73
C LYS A 220 -7.46 -3.85 -17.57
N VAL A 221 -7.35 -3.35 -16.34
CA VAL A 221 -7.19 -1.92 -16.08
C VAL A 221 -5.82 -1.44 -16.57
N PHE A 222 -4.76 -2.19 -16.30
CA PHE A 222 -3.43 -1.84 -16.79
C PHE A 222 -3.41 -1.74 -18.31
N GLN A 223 -3.82 -2.81 -19.02
CA GLN A 223 -3.85 -2.84 -20.49
C GLN A 223 -4.68 -1.69 -21.08
N GLN A 224 -5.84 -1.38 -20.50
CA GLN A 224 -6.70 -0.30 -21.00
C GLN A 224 -6.13 1.10 -20.73
N GLN A 225 -5.49 1.31 -19.59
CA GLN A 225 -5.10 2.65 -19.13
C GLN A 225 -3.65 3.00 -19.49
N PHE A 226 -2.73 2.04 -19.46
CA PHE A 226 -1.31 2.21 -19.79
C PHE A 226 -1.00 1.97 -21.28
N GLY A 227 -1.94 1.44 -22.08
CA GLY A 227 -1.77 1.25 -23.52
C GLY A 227 -1.37 2.53 -24.27
N ASN A 228 -0.19 2.58 -24.88
CA ASN A 228 0.37 3.78 -25.52
C ASN A 228 -0.24 4.10 -26.91
N GLN A 229 -1.23 3.34 -27.38
CA GLN A 229 -1.84 3.52 -28.69
C GLN A 229 -2.60 4.84 -28.80
N HIS A 230 -2.54 5.48 -29.98
CA HIS A 230 -3.25 6.74 -30.26
C HIS A 230 -4.77 6.61 -30.24
N ARG A 231 -5.32 5.47 -30.70
CA ARG A 231 -6.76 5.20 -30.76
C ARG A 231 -7.11 3.99 -29.88
N VAL A 232 -8.25 4.07 -29.21
CA VAL A 232 -8.79 2.97 -28.39
C VAL A 232 -9.63 2.06 -29.30
N PRO A 233 -9.47 0.72 -29.25
CA PRO A 233 -10.32 -0.21 -29.99
C PRO A 233 -11.82 -0.05 -29.67
N LEU A 234 -12.69 -0.48 -30.59
CA LEU A 234 -14.13 -0.18 -30.71
C LEU A 234 -15.02 -0.33 -29.44
N ALA A 235 -14.56 -1.01 -28.38
CA ALA A 235 -15.19 -0.96 -27.07
C ALA A 235 -14.83 0.35 -26.34
N ARG A 236 -15.58 1.43 -26.57
CA ARG A 236 -15.32 2.79 -26.04
C ARG A 236 -15.27 2.81 -24.51
N TYR A 237 -14.09 2.64 -23.92
CA TYR A 237 -13.84 2.95 -22.52
C TYR A 237 -13.16 4.33 -22.37
N ARG A 238 -13.42 5.02 -21.27
CA ARG A 238 -12.78 6.31 -20.97
C ARG A 238 -11.42 6.08 -20.34
N ARG A 239 -10.37 6.62 -20.96
CA ARG A 239 -9.03 6.69 -20.35
C ARG A 239 -9.05 7.63 -19.14
N LYS A 240 -8.40 7.22 -18.07
CA LYS A 240 -8.23 7.93 -16.80
C LYS A 240 -6.74 8.04 -16.49
N THR A 241 -6.38 9.05 -15.72
CA THR A 241 -4.99 9.23 -15.30
C THR A 241 -4.69 8.35 -14.10
N TYR A 242 -3.79 7.39 -14.29
CA TYR A 242 -3.11 6.66 -13.23
C TYR A 242 -1.65 7.09 -13.14
N LEU A 243 -1.15 7.14 -11.90
CA LEU A 243 0.25 7.33 -11.52
C LEU A 243 0.60 6.19 -10.55
N CYS A 244 1.56 5.36 -10.90
CA CYS A 244 2.15 4.37 -10.01
C CYS A 244 3.55 4.82 -9.62
N TYR A 245 3.93 4.72 -8.34
CA TYR A 245 5.23 5.17 -7.87
C TYR A 245 5.93 4.08 -7.06
N GLN A 246 7.26 4.06 -7.17
CA GLN A 246 8.17 3.34 -6.28
C GLN A 246 9.05 4.36 -5.57
N LEU A 247 9.11 4.26 -4.25
CA LEU A 247 10.05 5.01 -3.41
C LEU A 247 11.15 4.06 -2.99
N LYS A 248 12.36 4.28 -3.49
CA LYS A 248 13.55 3.48 -3.20
C LYS A 248 14.56 4.29 -2.39
N GLN A 249 15.21 3.64 -1.45
CA GLN A 249 16.41 4.15 -0.78
C GLN A 249 17.65 3.82 -1.64
N LEU A 250 18.76 4.54 -1.46
CA LEU A 250 20.01 4.33 -2.22
C LEU A 250 20.51 2.88 -2.21
N ASP A 251 20.24 2.13 -1.13
CA ASP A 251 20.59 0.71 -0.99
C ASP A 251 19.73 -0.25 -1.85
N GLY A 252 18.86 0.30 -2.71
CA GLY A 252 17.97 -0.47 -3.60
C GLY A 252 16.70 -1.00 -2.94
N PHE A 253 16.55 -0.81 -1.63
CA PHE A 253 15.35 -1.22 -0.89
C PHE A 253 14.16 -0.33 -1.24
N THR A 254 13.02 -0.95 -1.59
CA THR A 254 11.76 -0.23 -1.83
C THR A 254 11.06 0.05 -0.51
N LEU A 255 11.05 1.32 -0.10
CA LEU A 255 10.46 1.79 1.15
C LEU A 255 8.93 1.84 1.10
N ASP A 256 8.39 2.33 -0.03
CA ASP A 256 6.95 2.41 -0.26
C ASP A 256 6.63 2.33 -1.75
N LYS A 257 5.45 1.85 -2.10
CA LYS A 257 4.96 1.85 -3.47
C LYS A 257 3.45 1.86 -3.54
N GLY A 258 2.89 2.46 -4.58
CA GLY A 258 1.45 2.49 -4.76
C GLY A 258 0.99 3.11 -6.08
N CYS A 259 -0.32 3.04 -6.34
CA CYS A 259 -0.94 3.64 -7.52
C CYS A 259 -2.09 4.58 -7.15
N PHE A 260 -2.05 5.79 -7.70
CA PHE A 260 -3.09 6.80 -7.61
C PHE A 260 -3.85 6.92 -8.92
N ARG A 261 -5.18 6.95 -8.80
CA ARG A 261 -6.08 7.37 -9.87
C ARG A 261 -6.53 8.80 -9.62
N ASN A 262 -6.71 9.58 -10.68
CA ASN A 262 -7.37 10.87 -10.61
C ASN A 262 -8.78 10.77 -9.97
N LYS A 263 -9.15 11.79 -9.20
CA LYS A 263 -10.47 11.96 -8.58
C LYS A 263 -11.08 13.29 -9.05
N LYS A 264 -12.37 13.51 -8.77
CA LYS A 264 -13.05 14.77 -9.09
C LYS A 264 -12.25 15.93 -8.50
N GLN A 265 -11.82 16.88 -9.35
CA GLN A 265 -11.02 18.05 -9.00
C GLN A 265 -9.63 17.79 -8.38
N ARG A 266 -9.11 16.54 -8.45
CA ARG A 266 -7.75 16.26 -7.93
C ARG A 266 -7.00 15.31 -8.85
N HIS A 267 -5.90 15.81 -9.42
CA HIS A 267 -5.02 15.06 -10.31
C HIS A 267 -4.26 13.97 -9.54
N ALA A 268 -3.77 12.95 -10.25
CA ALA A 268 -3.09 11.82 -9.61
C ALA A 268 -1.74 12.24 -9.01
N GLU A 269 -1.09 13.20 -9.66
CA GLU A 269 0.18 13.83 -9.31
C GLU A 269 0.11 14.55 -7.97
N ILE A 270 -0.95 15.34 -7.74
CA ILE A 270 -1.15 16.03 -6.45
C ILE A 270 -1.34 15.01 -5.32
N ARG A 271 -2.15 13.97 -5.56
CA ARG A 271 -2.35 12.89 -4.58
C ARG A 271 -1.07 12.14 -4.26
N PHE A 272 -0.16 12.04 -5.23
CA PHE A 272 1.15 11.47 -5.06
C PHE A 272 2.03 12.36 -4.17
N ILE A 273 2.08 13.68 -4.43
CA ILE A 273 2.80 14.64 -3.59
C ILE A 273 2.32 14.53 -2.14
N ASP A 274 1.01 14.60 -1.90
CA ASP A 274 0.44 14.50 -0.54
C ASP A 274 0.90 13.22 0.18
N LYS A 275 0.97 12.11 -0.55
CA LYS A 275 1.39 10.83 0.00
C LYS A 275 2.87 10.87 0.38
N ILE A 276 3.76 11.32 -0.50
CA ILE A 276 5.19 11.36 -0.18
C ILE A 276 5.46 12.32 0.97
N THR A 277 4.84 13.51 0.97
CA THR A 277 4.94 14.46 2.08
C THR A 277 4.46 13.84 3.40
N SER A 278 3.41 13.02 3.39
CA SER A 278 2.92 12.34 4.61
C SER A 278 3.85 11.26 5.17
N LEU A 279 4.85 10.81 4.42
CA LEU A 279 5.78 9.77 4.88
C LEU A 279 6.85 10.31 5.84
N ASN A 280 7.02 11.63 5.96
CA ASN A 280 8.03 12.27 6.81
C ASN A 280 9.41 11.61 6.65
N LEU A 281 9.90 11.58 5.42
CA LEU A 281 11.18 10.96 5.06
C LEU A 281 12.35 11.64 5.80
N ASP A 282 13.39 10.88 6.13
CA ASP A 282 14.56 11.39 6.84
C ASP A 282 15.36 12.33 5.93
N PRO A 283 15.50 13.63 6.27
CA PRO A 283 16.23 14.59 5.44
C PRO A 283 17.70 14.23 5.20
N ASN A 284 18.29 13.38 6.05
CA ASN A 284 19.70 13.00 5.94
C ASN A 284 19.93 11.83 4.96
N GLN A 285 18.87 11.22 4.43
CA GLN A 285 18.94 10.10 3.52
C GLN A 285 18.43 10.50 2.14
N SER A 286 19.10 10.06 1.08
CA SER A 286 18.63 10.30 -0.28
C SER A 286 17.69 9.20 -0.74
N TYR A 287 16.59 9.59 -1.38
CA TYR A 287 15.60 8.69 -1.92
C TYR A 287 15.41 8.91 -3.42
N LYS A 288 15.19 7.80 -4.14
CA LYS A 288 14.85 7.79 -5.55
C LYS A 288 13.39 7.42 -5.72
N ILE A 289 12.63 8.30 -6.35
CA ILE A 289 11.23 8.09 -6.68
C ILE A 289 11.11 7.82 -8.18
N ILE A 290 10.50 6.69 -8.53
CA ILE A 290 10.21 6.31 -9.91
C ILE A 290 8.70 6.31 -10.09
N CYS A 291 8.20 7.12 -11.03
CA CYS A 291 6.78 7.28 -11.31
C CYS A 291 6.45 6.80 -12.73
N TYR A 292 5.50 5.88 -12.84
CA TYR A 292 4.92 5.43 -14.10
C TYR A 292 3.54 6.07 -14.28
N VAL A 293 3.40 6.93 -15.29
CA VAL A 293 2.17 7.69 -15.54
C VAL A 293 1.53 7.34 -16.87
N THR A 294 0.21 7.20 -16.85
CA THR A 294 -0.57 6.98 -18.08
C THR A 294 -0.57 8.18 -19.04
N TRP A 295 -0.39 9.39 -18.52
CA TRP A 295 -0.33 10.64 -19.27
C TRP A 295 0.72 11.53 -18.63
N SER A 296 1.51 12.25 -19.44
CA SER A 296 2.46 13.23 -18.92
C SER A 296 1.73 14.31 -18.09
N PRO A 297 2.38 14.88 -17.05
CA PRO A 297 1.76 15.87 -16.19
C PRO A 297 1.23 17.10 -16.97
N CYS A 298 0.13 17.69 -16.51
CA CYS A 298 -0.33 18.99 -17.00
C CYS A 298 0.54 20.14 -16.45
N PRO A 299 0.44 21.38 -16.98
CA PRO A 299 1.27 22.51 -16.53
C PRO A 299 1.17 22.80 -15.03
N THR A 300 -0.03 22.70 -14.46
CA THR A 300 -0.24 22.87 -13.02
C THR A 300 0.43 21.76 -12.23
N CYS A 301 0.23 20.48 -12.59
CA CYS A 301 0.91 19.36 -11.94
C CYS A 301 2.43 19.44 -12.07
N ALA A 302 2.93 19.85 -13.23
CA ALA A 302 4.36 20.00 -13.47
C ALA A 302 4.96 21.05 -12.52
N ARG A 303 4.31 22.21 -12.35
CA ARG A 303 4.74 23.22 -11.40
C ARG A 303 4.76 22.70 -9.97
N GLU A 304 3.68 22.07 -9.52
CA GLU A 304 3.59 21.52 -8.16
C GLU A 304 4.65 20.43 -7.90
N LEU A 305 4.99 19.62 -8.90
CA LEU A 305 6.07 18.64 -8.81
C LEU A 305 7.45 19.31 -8.72
N VAL A 306 7.68 20.41 -9.45
CA VAL A 306 8.91 21.21 -9.36
C VAL A 306 9.03 21.84 -7.98
N ASP A 307 7.98 22.48 -7.48
CA ASP A 307 7.95 23.12 -6.17
C ASP A 307 8.20 22.08 -5.05
N PHE A 308 7.62 20.88 -5.20
CA PHE A 308 7.85 19.76 -4.29
C PHE A 308 9.31 19.29 -4.26
N ILE A 309 9.96 19.13 -5.42
CA ILE A 309 11.34 18.64 -5.50
C ILE A 309 12.34 19.70 -5.08
N ASN A 310 12.14 20.96 -5.46
CA ASN A 310 13.01 22.06 -5.05
C ASN A 310 12.99 22.31 -3.52
N GLY A 311 11.94 21.87 -2.83
CA GLY A 311 11.89 21.91 -1.37
C GLY A 311 12.56 20.73 -0.66
N GLN A 312 13.13 19.77 -1.41
CA GLN A 312 13.57 18.46 -0.90
C GLN A 312 14.83 17.97 -1.65
N ASP A 313 16.00 18.55 -1.38
CA ASP A 313 17.27 18.23 -2.07
C ASP A 313 17.70 16.75 -2.00
N HIS A 314 17.14 16.00 -1.06
CA HIS A 314 17.41 14.58 -0.87
C HIS A 314 16.51 13.66 -1.73
N LEU A 315 15.59 14.20 -2.54
CA LEU A 315 14.69 13.44 -3.40
C LEU A 315 15.07 13.55 -4.88
N SER A 316 15.29 12.42 -5.53
CA SER A 316 15.42 12.32 -6.98
C SER A 316 14.14 11.77 -7.60
N LEU A 317 13.52 12.50 -8.53
CA LEU A 317 12.27 12.09 -9.18
C LEU A 317 12.50 11.72 -10.66
N GLN A 318 12.01 10.54 -11.04
CA GLN A 318 11.97 10.06 -12.42
C GLN A 318 10.53 9.78 -12.83
N ILE A 319 10.10 10.29 -13.97
CA ILE A 319 8.74 10.14 -14.50
C ILE A 319 8.81 9.47 -15.87
N PHE A 320 8.20 8.29 -15.97
CA PHE A 320 8.00 7.57 -17.21
C PHE A 320 6.55 7.71 -17.65
N ALA A 321 6.31 8.40 -18.76
CA ALA A 321 4.98 8.61 -19.32
C ALA A 321 4.68 7.61 -20.45
N SER A 322 3.55 6.91 -20.36
CA SER A 322 3.05 6.08 -21.46
C SER A 322 2.66 6.93 -22.67
N ARG A 323 2.09 8.13 -22.43
CA ARG A 323 1.61 9.05 -23.48
C ARG A 323 1.81 10.50 -23.05
N LEU A 324 1.92 11.40 -24.03
CA LEU A 324 2.06 12.84 -23.77
C LEU A 324 0.69 13.53 -23.81
N TYR A 325 0.35 14.25 -22.75
CA TYR A 325 -0.92 14.96 -22.60
C TYR A 325 -0.85 16.33 -23.30
N PHE A 326 -1.79 16.59 -24.22
CA PHE A 326 -1.89 17.86 -24.97
C PHE A 326 -0.55 18.39 -25.52
N HIS A 327 0.32 17.50 -25.98
CA HIS A 327 1.70 17.82 -26.37
C HIS A 327 1.84 18.73 -27.60
N TRP A 328 0.74 19.05 -28.29
CA TRP A 328 0.68 20.04 -29.37
C TRP A 328 0.49 21.47 -28.84
N VAL A 329 0.05 21.64 -27.59
CA VAL A 329 -0.16 22.93 -26.95
C VAL A 329 1.12 23.41 -26.28
N LYS A 330 1.60 24.62 -26.62
CA LYS A 330 2.86 25.20 -26.09
C LYS A 330 2.91 25.25 -24.56
N LEU A 331 1.79 25.50 -23.89
CA LEU A 331 1.74 25.57 -22.42
C LEU A 331 2.10 24.22 -21.76
N PHE A 332 1.65 23.09 -22.33
CA PHE A 332 1.97 21.75 -21.84
C PHE A 332 3.44 21.39 -22.09
N GLN A 333 3.98 21.81 -23.24
CA GLN A 333 5.39 21.66 -23.56
C GLN A 333 6.27 22.39 -22.54
N ARG A 334 5.93 23.64 -22.19
CA ARG A 334 6.64 24.42 -21.16
C ARG A 334 6.63 23.74 -19.80
N GLY A 335 5.50 23.12 -19.40
CA GLY A 335 5.44 22.36 -18.13
C GLY A 335 6.44 21.21 -18.10
N LEU A 336 6.60 20.47 -19.21
CA LEU A 336 7.59 19.39 -19.29
C LEU A 336 9.04 19.92 -19.33
N GLN A 337 9.27 21.05 -20.01
CA GLN A 337 10.57 21.72 -20.00
C GLN A 337 10.96 22.21 -18.59
N GLN A 338 10.00 22.70 -17.81
CA GLN A 338 10.21 23.10 -16.42
C GLN A 338 10.63 21.94 -15.53
N LEU A 339 9.99 20.76 -15.68
CA LEU A 339 10.39 19.54 -14.98
C LEU A 339 11.85 19.17 -15.30
N GLN A 340 12.22 19.19 -16.59
CA GLN A 340 13.58 18.89 -17.03
C GLN A 340 14.60 19.90 -16.47
N ALA A 341 14.25 21.19 -16.45
CA ALA A 341 15.11 22.24 -15.88
C ALA A 341 15.32 22.08 -14.37
N ALA A 342 14.33 21.56 -13.65
CA ALA A 342 14.41 21.22 -12.22
C ALA A 342 15.03 19.85 -11.94
N GLN A 343 15.80 19.28 -12.89
CA GLN A 343 16.47 17.98 -12.77
C GLN A 343 15.52 16.78 -12.57
N VAL A 344 14.22 16.93 -12.83
CA VAL A 344 13.28 15.82 -12.86
C VAL A 344 13.37 15.12 -14.21
N SER A 345 13.83 13.87 -14.22
CA SER A 345 13.96 13.10 -15.46
C SER A 345 12.58 12.72 -16.00
N VAL A 346 12.22 13.23 -17.18
CA VAL A 346 10.96 12.87 -17.87
C VAL A 346 11.28 12.05 -19.11
N ALA A 347 10.83 10.81 -19.13
CA ALA A 347 11.03 9.86 -20.23
C ALA A 347 9.70 9.21 -20.65
N VAL A 348 9.71 8.52 -21.78
CA VAL A 348 8.57 7.73 -22.26
C VAL A 348 8.77 6.27 -21.86
N MET A 349 7.70 5.59 -21.43
CA MET A 349 7.77 4.17 -21.10
C MET A 349 8.13 3.34 -22.35
N THR A 350 9.23 2.59 -22.28
CA THR A 350 9.59 1.55 -23.25
C THR A 350 9.05 0.21 -22.78
N ARG A 351 9.38 -0.87 -23.50
CA ARG A 351 8.99 -2.23 -23.10
C ARG A 351 9.44 -2.56 -21.68
N SER A 352 10.68 -2.21 -21.32
CA SER A 352 11.23 -2.46 -19.99
C SER A 352 10.42 -1.77 -18.89
N GLU A 353 10.07 -0.49 -19.04
CA GLU A 353 9.25 0.19 -18.03
C GLU A 353 7.81 -0.32 -17.96
N PHE A 354 7.26 -0.85 -19.06
CA PHE A 354 5.96 -1.51 -19.02
C PHE A 354 6.04 -2.86 -18.30
N GLU A 355 7.11 -3.64 -18.52
CA GLU A 355 7.39 -4.89 -17.81
C GLU A 355 7.59 -4.63 -16.31
N ASP A 356 8.46 -3.69 -15.94
CA ASP A 356 8.67 -3.28 -14.54
C ASP A 356 7.34 -2.88 -13.87
N CYS A 357 6.56 -2.04 -14.55
CA CYS A 357 5.29 -1.56 -14.00
C CYS A 357 4.25 -2.68 -13.89
N TRP A 358 4.28 -3.66 -14.79
CA TRP A 358 3.44 -4.85 -14.75
C TRP A 358 3.79 -5.76 -13.57
N GLU A 359 5.07 -6.03 -13.36
CA GLU A 359 5.54 -6.88 -12.26
C GLU A 359 5.24 -6.26 -10.90
N GLU A 360 5.40 -4.95 -10.80
CA GLU A 360 5.40 -4.25 -9.52
C GLU A 360 4.02 -3.78 -9.08
N PHE A 361 3.13 -3.50 -10.04
CA PHE A 361 1.85 -2.82 -9.78
C PHE A 361 0.62 -3.52 -10.34
N VAL A 362 0.73 -4.68 -11.00
CA VAL A 362 -0.41 -5.41 -11.54
C VAL A 362 -0.62 -6.74 -10.80
N ASP A 363 -1.88 -7.11 -10.57
CA ASP A 363 -2.25 -8.45 -10.13
C ASP A 363 -2.07 -9.42 -11.30
N ASN A 364 -0.80 -9.74 -11.58
CA ASN A 364 -0.40 -10.52 -12.74
C ASN A 364 -0.57 -12.04 -12.52
N GLN A 365 -0.80 -12.48 -11.27
CA GLN A 365 -0.97 -13.90 -10.90
C GLN A 365 0.18 -14.80 -11.42
N GLY A 366 1.40 -14.25 -11.52
CA GLY A 366 2.56 -14.94 -12.07
C GLY A 366 2.64 -15.00 -13.60
N MET A 367 1.72 -14.33 -14.32
CA MET A 367 1.77 -14.25 -15.78
C MET A 367 2.73 -13.14 -16.24
N PRO A 368 3.55 -13.39 -17.28
CA PRO A 368 4.44 -12.37 -17.83
C PRO A 368 3.64 -11.24 -18.49
N PHE A 369 4.31 -10.12 -18.71
CA PHE A 369 3.73 -9.00 -19.45
C PHE A 369 3.55 -9.36 -20.93
N GLU A 370 2.34 -9.18 -21.44
CA GLU A 370 2.02 -9.33 -22.87
C GLU A 370 1.99 -7.94 -23.52
N SER A 371 2.94 -7.68 -24.43
CA SER A 371 2.95 -6.46 -25.22
C SER A 371 1.76 -6.42 -26.19
N TRP A 372 1.24 -5.23 -26.43
CA TRP A 372 0.22 -5.01 -27.46
C TRP A 372 0.88 -4.71 -28.81
N ASP A 373 0.09 -4.85 -29.88
CA ASP A 373 0.56 -4.59 -31.25
C ASP A 373 1.24 -3.20 -31.37
N LYS A 374 2.43 -3.19 -31.96
CA LYS A 374 3.27 -2.01 -32.22
C LYS A 374 3.69 -1.18 -30.99
N LEU A 375 3.73 -1.78 -29.80
CA LEU A 375 4.13 -1.09 -28.56
C LEU A 375 5.44 -0.31 -28.73
N GLU A 376 6.48 -0.93 -29.26
CA GLU A 376 7.82 -0.35 -29.42
C GLU A 376 7.81 0.82 -30.41
N GLN A 377 7.10 0.68 -31.54
CA GLN A 377 6.97 1.73 -32.56
C GLN A 377 6.27 2.96 -31.98
N TYR A 378 5.22 2.76 -31.17
CA TYR A 378 4.55 3.86 -30.48
C TYR A 378 5.47 4.54 -29.46
N SER A 379 6.15 3.76 -28.61
CA SER A 379 7.09 4.31 -27.63
C SER A 379 8.19 5.12 -28.31
N GLU A 380 8.77 4.65 -29.41
CA GLU A 380 9.79 5.38 -30.15
C GLU A 380 9.26 6.69 -30.76
N SER A 381 8.07 6.66 -31.37
CA SER A 381 7.43 7.85 -31.93
C SER A 381 7.16 8.91 -30.86
N ILE A 382 6.62 8.50 -29.71
CA ILE A 382 6.34 9.37 -28.58
C ILE A 382 7.67 9.90 -27.99
N SER A 383 8.71 9.08 -27.88
CA SER A 383 10.05 9.48 -27.44
C SER A 383 10.69 10.51 -28.37
N ARG A 384 10.59 10.34 -29.70
CA ARG A 384 11.04 11.37 -30.67
C ARG A 384 10.29 12.68 -30.47
N ARG A 385 8.98 12.63 -30.22
CA ARG A 385 8.19 13.83 -29.94
C ARG A 385 8.60 14.49 -28.62
N LEU A 386 8.82 13.72 -27.55
CA LEU A 386 9.26 14.24 -26.25
C LEU A 386 10.63 14.90 -26.38
N ARG A 387 11.60 14.27 -27.06
CA ARG A 387 12.92 14.87 -27.34
C ARG A 387 12.78 16.22 -28.03
N LYS A 388 11.94 16.34 -29.06
CA LYS A 388 11.67 17.64 -29.72
C LYS A 388 11.08 18.70 -28.79
N ILE A 389 10.31 18.30 -27.78
CA ILE A 389 9.75 19.21 -26.78
C ILE A 389 10.80 19.65 -25.76
N LEU A 390 11.69 18.74 -25.36
CA LEU A 390 12.71 19.00 -24.34
C LEU A 390 13.99 19.66 -24.90
N LEU A 391 14.18 19.67 -26.22
CA LEU A 391 15.29 20.38 -26.85
C LEU A 391 15.22 21.89 -26.53
N PRO A 392 16.33 22.51 -26.10
CA PRO A 392 16.44 23.96 -26.04
C PRO A 392 16.19 24.53 -27.45
N LEU A 393 15.32 25.53 -27.59
CA LEU A 393 15.19 26.26 -28.86
C LEU A 393 16.48 27.06 -29.10
N ASN A 394 17.48 26.43 -29.73
CA ASN A 394 18.53 27.17 -30.42
C ASN A 394 17.90 27.76 -31.68
N TRP A 395 17.69 29.07 -31.68
CA TRP A 395 17.21 29.84 -32.83
C TRP A 395 18.16 29.79 -34.03
N ASN A 396 19.39 29.29 -33.87
CA ASN A 396 20.41 29.25 -34.91
C ASN A 396 20.18 28.17 -36.00
N ASN A 397 19.31 27.18 -35.78
CA ASN A 397 19.05 26.12 -36.77
C ASN A 397 17.86 26.43 -37.72
N LEU A 398 17.18 27.57 -37.54
CA LEU A 398 16.13 27.99 -38.46
C LEU A 398 16.71 28.55 -39.76
N GLU A 399 17.92 29.14 -39.76
CA GLU A 399 18.56 29.61 -40.99
C GLU A 399 19.00 28.48 -41.93
N ASP A 400 19.48 27.35 -41.37
CA ASP A 400 19.90 26.21 -42.19
C ASP A 400 18.72 25.49 -42.87
N SER A 401 17.54 25.49 -42.25
CA SER A 401 16.35 24.81 -42.80
C SER A 401 15.62 25.61 -43.88
N PHE A 402 15.91 26.91 -44.05
CA PHE A 402 15.39 27.72 -45.15
C PHE A 402 16.34 27.81 -46.36
N ARG A 403 17.62 27.45 -46.21
CA ARG A 403 18.57 27.42 -47.35
C ARG A 403 18.37 26.25 -48.31
N ASP A 404 17.72 25.17 -47.87
CA ASP A 404 17.47 23.97 -48.68
C ASP A 404 16.19 24.01 -49.52
N LEU A 405 15.38 25.07 -49.41
CA LEU A 405 14.24 25.29 -50.30
C LEU A 405 14.68 26.07 -51.56
N ARG A 406 15.50 25.44 -52.41
CA ARG A 406 15.59 25.88 -53.81
C ARG A 406 14.29 25.51 -54.52
N LEU A 407 13.47 26.52 -54.78
CA LEU A 407 12.32 26.46 -55.68
C LEU A 407 12.75 25.85 -57.02
N GLY A 408 12.28 24.64 -57.29
CA GLY A 408 12.40 24.01 -58.60
C GLY A 408 11.64 24.82 -59.64
N SER A 409 12.31 25.09 -60.76
CA SER A 409 11.82 25.84 -61.92
C SER A 409 10.54 25.23 -62.53
N PRO A 410 9.73 26.01 -63.26
CA PRO A 410 8.41 25.58 -63.73
C PRO A 410 8.50 24.51 -64.84
N SER A 411 7.52 23.61 -64.85
CA SER A 411 7.33 22.53 -65.82
C SER A 411 7.08 23.05 -67.25
N PRO A 412 7.56 22.36 -68.31
CA PRO A 412 7.13 22.64 -69.67
C PRO A 412 5.76 22.05 -69.96
N SER A 413 5.00 22.82 -70.75
CA SER A 413 3.63 22.63 -71.21
C SER A 413 3.40 21.42 -72.11
N SER A 414 2.18 20.91 -72.00
CA SER A 414 1.41 19.99 -72.86
C SER A 414 1.80 19.87 -74.33
N LEU A 415 1.86 18.62 -74.81
CA LEU A 415 1.44 18.25 -76.16
C LEU A 415 0.54 17.01 -76.07
N ARG A 416 -0.73 17.19 -76.45
CA ARG A 416 -1.69 16.13 -76.78
C ARG A 416 -1.25 15.46 -78.08
N SER A 417 -1.33 14.14 -78.16
CA SER A 417 -1.44 13.42 -79.44
C SER A 417 -2.68 12.55 -79.42
N ASP A 418 -3.69 12.97 -80.17
CA ASP A 418 -4.83 12.17 -80.61
C ASP A 418 -4.43 11.29 -81.80
N SER A 419 -5.15 10.16 -81.93
CA SER A 419 -5.32 9.32 -83.13
C SER A 419 -4.12 8.42 -83.49
N ARG A 420 -4.28 7.13 -83.79
CA ARG A 420 -5.43 6.35 -84.27
C ARG A 420 -5.18 4.87 -83.99
#